data_AF-A0A959VTT5-F1
#
_entry.id   AF-A0A959VTT5-F1
#
_cell.length_a   1.000
_cell.length_b   1.000
_cell.length_c   1.000
_cell.angle_alpha   90.00
_cell.angle_beta   90.00
_cell.angle_gamma   90.00
#
_symmetry.space_group_name_H-M   'P 1'
#
loop_
_entity.id
_entity.type
_entity.pdbx_description
1 polymer ?
#
loop_
_entity_poly.entity_id
_entity_poly.type
_entity_poly.pdbx_seq_one_letter_code
_entity_poly.pdbx_strand_id
1 'polypeptide(L)'
;LVKVWGRAGRFPSVDPRIMYEPAIEAIAESGIAVEVSTAGLRKGVGEIYPAPAFMEMCVEAGAAFALSSDAHEPAQIGYRYGEGLDFLRAHGVTEIATFDNRVRTASSLGSLQ
;
A
#
# COMPACT_ATOMS: atom_id res chain seq x y z
N LEU A 1 8.37 0.95 0.45
CA LEU A 1 8.48 2.30 1.05
C LEU A 1 9.14 3.25 0.05
N VAL A 2 8.37 4.12 -0.62
CA VAL A 2 8.96 5.34 -1.21
C VAL A 2 8.11 6.52 -0.77
N LYS A 3 8.47 7.09 0.38
CA LYS A 3 8.12 8.47 0.71
C LYS A 3 9.17 9.04 1.64
N VAL A 4 10.11 9.74 1.04
CA VAL A 4 11.13 10.48 1.76
C VAL A 4 10.47 11.81 2.14
N TRP A 5 10.24 12.06 3.43
CA TRP A 5 9.96 13.38 4.06
C TRP A 5 8.54 13.85 4.40
N GLY A 6 7.45 13.20 3.96
CA GLY A 6 6.10 13.59 4.42
C GLY A 6 5.77 15.08 4.30
N ARG A 7 4.99 15.65 5.23
CA ARG A 7 4.57 17.06 5.21
C ARG A 7 5.70 18.10 5.38
N ALA A 8 6.97 17.69 5.47
CA ALA A 8 8.12 18.60 5.61
C ALA A 8 8.50 19.36 4.31
N GLY A 9 7.60 19.41 3.32
CA GLY A 9 7.66 20.38 2.22
C GLY A 9 8.73 20.12 1.14
N ARG A 10 9.34 18.94 1.11
CA ARG A 10 10.31 18.56 0.07
C ARG A 10 9.65 17.58 -0.90
N PHE A 11 9.19 18.11 -2.03
CA PHE A 11 8.70 17.32 -3.14
C PHE A 11 9.77 17.23 -4.23
N PRO A 12 9.87 16.10 -4.95
CA PRO A 12 10.71 16.04 -6.12
C PRO A 12 10.26 17.11 -7.14
N SER A 13 11.22 17.74 -7.80
CA SER A 13 10.94 18.74 -8.85
C SER A 13 10.45 18.10 -10.15
N VAL A 14 10.45 16.77 -10.22
CA VAL A 14 10.02 15.96 -11.35
C VAL A 14 8.98 14.97 -10.88
N ASP A 15 8.15 14.53 -11.81
CA ASP A 15 7.17 13.48 -11.54
C ASP A 15 7.89 12.19 -11.09
N PRO A 16 7.59 11.67 -9.87
CA PRO A 16 8.26 10.49 -9.36
C PRO A 16 7.87 9.21 -10.11
N ARG A 17 6.80 9.21 -10.93
CA ARG A 17 6.36 8.04 -11.70
C ARG A 17 7.46 7.47 -12.60
N ILE A 18 8.31 8.31 -13.17
CA ILE A 18 9.47 7.90 -13.98
C ILE A 18 10.43 7.02 -13.17
N MET A 19 10.55 7.27 -11.87
CA MET A 19 11.40 6.47 -10.96
C MET A 19 10.69 5.19 -10.48
N TYR A 20 9.37 5.10 -10.65
CA TYR A 20 8.57 3.95 -10.23
C TYR A 20 8.52 2.86 -11.30
N GLU A 21 8.58 3.22 -12.57
CA GLU A 21 8.46 2.29 -13.71
C GLU A 21 9.24 0.97 -13.53
N PRO A 22 10.57 0.98 -13.20
CA PRO A 22 11.30 -0.28 -13.04
C PRO A 22 10.79 -1.15 -11.88
N ALA A 23 10.27 -0.53 -10.81
CA ALA A 23 9.69 -1.25 -9.69
C ALA A 23 8.32 -1.82 -10.04
N ILE A 24 7.51 -1.09 -10.82
CA ILE A 24 6.20 -1.54 -11.29
C ILE A 24 6.34 -2.73 -12.24
N GLU A 25 7.29 -2.68 -13.17
CA GLU A 25 7.63 -3.81 -14.04
C GLU A 25 8.00 -5.05 -13.22
N ALA A 26 8.92 -4.91 -12.26
CA ALA A 26 9.33 -6.02 -11.40
C ALA A 26 8.17 -6.57 -10.53
N ILE A 27 7.26 -5.71 -10.06
CA ILE A 27 6.06 -6.13 -9.32
C ILE A 27 5.16 -6.99 -10.22
N ALA A 28 4.89 -6.54 -11.45
CA ALA A 28 4.06 -7.25 -12.40
C ALA A 28 4.67 -8.61 -12.79
N GLU A 29 5.98 -8.64 -13.09
CA GLU A 29 6.69 -9.86 -13.50
C GLU A 29 6.80 -10.90 -12.38
N SER A 30 7.08 -10.45 -11.16
CA SER A 30 7.25 -11.36 -10.02
C SER A 30 5.92 -11.84 -9.43
N GLY A 31 4.83 -11.12 -9.71
CA GLY A 31 3.52 -11.38 -9.14
C GLY A 31 3.49 -11.27 -7.62
N ILE A 32 4.34 -10.44 -7.00
CA ILE A 32 4.33 -10.21 -5.56
C ILE A 32 3.08 -9.43 -5.12
N ALA A 33 2.79 -9.46 -3.81
CA ALA A 33 1.80 -8.56 -3.23
C ALA A 33 2.49 -7.28 -2.73
N VAL A 34 1.95 -6.13 -3.11
CA VAL A 34 2.39 -4.81 -2.64
C VAL A 34 1.73 -4.52 -1.30
N GLU A 35 2.52 -4.12 -0.32
CA GLU A 35 1.99 -3.74 1.00
C GLU A 35 1.28 -2.37 0.92
N VAL A 36 0.05 -2.32 1.43
CA VAL A 36 -0.63 -1.09 1.84
C VAL A 36 -0.55 -0.98 3.36
N SER A 37 0.17 0.02 3.86
CA SER A 37 0.52 0.16 5.27
C SER A 37 -0.08 1.42 5.89
N THR A 38 -0.80 1.26 7.00
CA THR A 38 -1.36 2.37 7.80
C THR A 38 -0.32 3.00 8.74
N ALA A 39 0.91 2.48 8.78
CA ALA A 39 1.98 2.97 9.64
C ALA A 39 2.29 4.45 9.44
N GLY A 40 2.20 4.93 8.20
CA GLY A 40 2.47 6.32 7.88
C GLY A 40 1.51 7.29 8.57
N LEU A 41 0.31 6.86 8.95
CA LEU A 41 -0.63 7.67 9.73
C LEU A 41 -0.13 7.97 11.16
N ARG A 42 0.79 7.15 11.70
CA ARG A 42 1.44 7.38 13.00
C ARG A 42 2.76 8.16 12.88
N LYS A 43 3.37 8.15 11.71
CA LYS A 43 4.66 8.80 11.43
C LYS A 43 4.41 10.24 11.01
N GLY A 44 5.46 11.08 11.00
CA GLY A 44 5.36 12.48 10.59
C GLY A 44 4.86 12.73 9.15
N VAL A 45 4.74 11.68 8.33
CA VAL A 45 4.09 11.73 7.03
C VAL A 45 2.58 11.93 7.12
N GLY A 46 1.90 11.30 8.10
CA GLY A 46 0.45 11.42 8.30
C GLY A 46 -0.41 10.84 7.16
N GLU A 47 0.11 9.91 6.37
CA GLU A 47 -0.57 9.34 5.19
C GLU A 47 -0.32 7.83 5.11
N ILE A 48 -1.20 7.10 4.41
CA ILE A 48 -1.00 5.67 4.10
C ILE A 48 0.18 5.51 3.14
N TYR A 49 0.87 4.36 3.25
CA TYR A 49 1.80 3.89 2.24
C TYR A 49 1.14 2.80 1.38
N PRO A 50 1.45 2.71 0.07
CA PRO A 50 2.33 3.59 -0.69
C PRO A 50 1.67 4.95 -0.99
N ALA A 51 2.41 5.85 -1.64
CA ALA A 51 1.83 7.11 -2.13
C ALA A 51 0.78 6.84 -3.23
N PRO A 52 -0.26 7.68 -3.37
CA PRO A 52 -1.33 7.47 -4.36
C PRO A 52 -0.83 7.22 -5.78
N ALA A 53 0.11 8.02 -6.28
CA ALA A 53 0.65 7.83 -7.64
C ALA A 53 1.34 6.46 -7.84
N PHE A 54 1.98 5.91 -6.80
CA PHE A 54 2.55 4.55 -6.88
C PHE A 54 1.44 3.49 -6.79
N MET A 55 0.42 3.73 -5.94
CA MET A 55 -0.75 2.86 -5.84
C MET A 55 -1.48 2.73 -7.17
N GLU A 56 -1.73 3.85 -7.85
CA GLU A 56 -2.37 3.91 -9.17
C GLU A 56 -1.61 3.07 -10.20
N MET A 57 -0.29 3.24 -10.30
CA MET A 57 0.54 2.44 -11.21
C MET A 57 0.53 0.94 -10.84
N CYS A 58 0.52 0.60 -9.55
CA CYS A 58 0.40 -0.81 -9.13
C CYS A 58 -0.95 -1.42 -9.53
N VAL A 59 -2.04 -0.66 -9.40
CA VAL A 59 -3.39 -1.12 -9.80
C VAL A 59 -3.44 -1.32 -11.31
N GLU A 60 -2.94 -0.36 -12.09
CA GLU A 60 -2.85 -0.46 -13.55
C GLU A 60 -2.03 -1.68 -14.00
N ALA A 61 -0.96 -2.01 -13.27
CA ALA A 61 -0.14 -3.18 -13.51
C ALA A 61 -0.75 -4.51 -13.02
N GLY A 62 -1.96 -4.48 -12.42
CA GLY A 62 -2.64 -5.68 -11.92
C GLY A 62 -1.99 -6.29 -10.68
N ALA A 63 -1.30 -5.49 -9.86
CA ALA A 63 -0.65 -5.97 -8.65
C ALA A 63 -1.68 -6.50 -7.62
N ALA A 64 -1.27 -7.50 -6.84
CA ALA A 64 -1.99 -7.90 -5.63
C ALA A 64 -1.61 -6.98 -4.46
N PHE A 65 -2.50 -6.79 -3.49
CA PHE A 65 -2.26 -5.90 -2.34
C PHE A 65 -2.42 -6.61 -1.00
N ALA A 66 -1.55 -6.35 -0.03
CA ALA A 66 -1.67 -6.86 1.33
C ALA A 66 -1.78 -5.71 2.34
N LEU A 67 -2.78 -5.74 3.22
CA LEU A 67 -2.99 -4.71 4.25
C LEU A 67 -2.11 -4.97 5.48
N SER A 68 -1.47 -3.93 5.99
CA SER A 68 -0.55 -4.01 7.14
C SER A 68 -0.67 -2.77 8.04
N SER A 69 -0.45 -2.96 9.35
CA SER A 69 -0.37 -1.87 10.33
C SER A 69 1.07 -1.52 10.73
N ASP A 70 2.04 -2.34 10.32
CA ASP A 70 3.44 -2.26 10.74
C ASP A 70 3.56 -2.09 12.27
N ALA A 71 2.80 -2.90 13.01
CA ALA A 71 2.64 -2.78 14.45
C ALA A 71 3.92 -3.18 15.19
N HIS A 72 4.43 -2.29 16.03
CA HIS A 72 5.60 -2.54 16.89
C HIS A 72 5.23 -2.65 18.38
N GLU A 73 3.94 -2.51 18.71
CA GLU A 73 3.37 -2.72 20.04
C GLU A 73 1.92 -3.23 19.91
N PRO A 74 1.34 -3.90 20.92
CA PRO A 74 0.00 -4.49 20.81
C PRO A 74 -1.10 -3.50 20.42
N ALA A 75 -1.04 -2.26 20.91
CA ALA A 75 -2.02 -1.21 20.60
C ALA A 75 -2.02 -0.76 19.13
N GLN A 76 -0.98 -1.11 18.36
CA GLN A 76 -0.86 -0.74 16.95
C GLN A 76 -1.42 -1.81 16.01
N ILE A 77 -1.78 -3.00 16.50
CA ILE A 77 -2.35 -4.07 15.68
C ILE A 77 -3.66 -3.56 15.07
N GLY A 78 -3.76 -3.62 13.73
CA GLY A 78 -4.94 -3.15 13.02
C GLY A 78 -5.14 -1.63 13.06
N TYR A 79 -4.13 -0.87 13.47
CA TYR A 79 -4.23 0.58 13.64
C TYR A 79 -4.80 1.23 12.38
N ARG A 80 -5.97 1.87 12.53
CA ARG A 80 -6.68 2.61 11.47
C ARG A 80 -6.88 1.80 10.18
N TYR A 81 -7.13 0.49 10.28
CA TYR A 81 -7.42 -0.36 9.12
C TYR A 81 -8.62 0.12 8.30
N GLY A 82 -9.64 0.71 8.91
CA GLY A 82 -10.76 1.31 8.18
C GLY A 82 -10.28 2.28 7.09
N GLU A 83 -9.31 3.14 7.39
CA GLU A 83 -8.75 4.06 6.40
C GLU A 83 -7.88 3.34 5.35
N GLY A 84 -7.20 2.27 5.73
CA GLY A 84 -6.49 1.40 4.79
C GLY A 84 -7.45 0.75 3.78
N LEU A 85 -8.59 0.25 4.25
CA LEU A 85 -9.64 -0.33 3.42
C LEU A 85 -10.29 0.72 2.52
N ASP A 86 -10.57 1.91 3.04
CA ASP A 86 -11.12 3.01 2.25
C ASP A 86 -10.14 3.49 1.17
N PHE A 87 -8.85 3.55 1.50
CA PHE A 87 -7.80 3.85 0.52
C PHE A 87 -7.74 2.80 -0.60
N LEU A 88 -7.78 1.51 -0.27
CA LEU A 88 -7.83 0.42 -1.25
C LEU A 88 -9.07 0.53 -2.17
N ARG A 89 -10.27 0.72 -1.57
CA ARG A 89 -11.53 0.87 -2.30
C ARG A 89 -11.52 2.08 -3.23
N ALA A 90 -10.96 3.21 -2.77
CA ALA A 90 -10.87 4.42 -3.57
C ALA A 90 -9.99 4.25 -4.82
N HIS A 91 -9.05 3.30 -4.81
CA HIS A 91 -8.22 2.95 -5.97
C HIS A 91 -8.76 1.73 -6.75
N GLY A 92 -10.01 1.34 -6.53
CA GLY A 92 -10.67 0.26 -7.29
C GLY A 92 -10.27 -1.16 -6.89
N VAL A 93 -9.56 -1.35 -5.77
CA VAL A 93 -9.21 -2.69 -5.28
C VAL A 93 -10.44 -3.34 -4.65
N THR A 94 -10.71 -4.59 -5.03
CA THR A 94 -11.88 -5.38 -4.57
C THR A 94 -11.51 -6.56 -3.66
N GLU A 95 -10.23 -6.93 -3.62
CA GLU A 95 -9.68 -8.02 -2.82
C GLU A 95 -8.27 -7.71 -2.34
N ILE A 96 -7.88 -8.32 -1.22
CA ILE A 96 -6.51 -8.29 -0.70
C ILE A 96 -5.92 -9.70 -0.68
N ALA A 97 -4.61 -9.77 -0.81
CA ALA A 97 -3.81 -10.96 -0.60
C ALA A 97 -3.66 -11.25 0.89
N THR A 98 -3.99 -12.48 1.27
CA THR A 98 -3.66 -13.10 2.55
C THR A 98 -2.68 -14.24 2.33
N PHE A 99 -1.91 -14.59 3.35
CA PHE A 99 -0.88 -15.62 3.25
C PHE A 99 -0.99 -16.60 4.42
N ASP A 100 -1.02 -17.89 4.10
CA ASP A 100 -0.89 -18.99 5.06
C ASP A 100 0.23 -19.92 4.58
N ASN A 101 1.22 -20.18 5.42
CA ASN A 101 2.39 -21.00 5.05
C ASN A 101 3.04 -20.59 3.71
N ARG A 102 3.13 -19.28 3.45
CA ARG A 102 3.63 -18.66 2.19
C ARG A 102 2.78 -18.94 0.95
N VAL A 103 1.61 -19.54 1.11
CA VAL A 103 0.61 -19.69 0.04
C VAL A 103 -0.29 -18.47 0.05
N ARG A 104 -0.37 -17.77 -1.09
CA ARG A 104 -1.25 -16.62 -1.27
C ARG A 104 -2.68 -17.06 -1.56
N THR A 105 -3.64 -16.44 -0.90
CA THR A 105 -5.07 -16.51 -1.19
C THR A 105 -5.65 -15.09 -1.31
N ALA A 106 -6.74 -14.94 -2.06
CA ALA A 106 -7.46 -13.67 -2.16
C ALA A 106 -8.62 -13.62 -1.15
N SER A 107 -8.78 -12.48 -0.48
CA SER A 107 -9.85 -12.20 0.46
C SER A 107 -10.61 -10.95 0.02
N SER A 108 -11.93 -11.04 -0.14
CA SER A 108 -12.74 -9.92 -0.63
C SER A 108 -12.79 -8.76 0.37
N LEU A 109 -12.64 -7.53 -0.12
CA LEU A 109 -12.82 -6.31 0.67
C LEU A 109 -14.28 -6.06 1.07
N GLY A 110 -15.24 -6.66 0.37
CA GLY A 110 -16.67 -6.58 0.71
C GLY A 110 -17.03 -7.32 2.00
N SER A 111 -16.22 -8.31 2.39
CA SER A 111 -16.37 -9.05 3.65
C SER A 111 -15.62 -8.44 4.84
N LEU A 112 -14.82 -7.39 4.63
CA LEU A 112 -13.98 -6.77 5.64
C LEU A 112 -14.61 -5.45 6.10
N GLN A 113 -14.90 -5.33 7.40
CA GLN A 113 -15.41 -4.12 8.05
C GLN A 113 -14.27 -3.19 8.46
#